data_AF-A0A432G3I0-F1
#
_entry.id   AF-A0A432G3I0-F1
#
_cell.length_a   1.000
_cell.length_b   1.000
_cell.length_c   1.000
_cell.angle_alpha   90.00
_cell.angle_beta   90.00
_cell.angle_gamma   90.00
#
_symmetry.space_group_name_H-M   'P 1'
#
loop_
_entity.id
_entity.type
_entity.pdbx_description
1 polymer ?
#
loop_
_entity_poly.entity_id
_entity_poly.type
_entity_poly.pdbx_seq_one_letter_code
_entity_poly.pdbx_strand_id
1 'polypeptide(L)' 'MIACLCQAMSLDQDDETIYADFNADAYNELIETQFSNIVKLMSRLGMGESIQKKVIKELSANLASLMVVEN' A
#
# COMPACT_ATOMS: atom_id res chain seq x y z
N MET A 1 -8.12 3.74 8.28
CA MET A 1 -7.00 3.14 7.53
C MET A 1 -6.13 4.20 6.86
N ILE A 2 -6.74 5.14 6.12
CA ILE A 2 -6.09 6.40 5.68
C ILE A 2 -5.43 7.09 6.88
N ALA A 3 -6.14 7.28 8.00
CA ALA A 3 -5.58 7.84 9.23
C ALA A 3 -4.39 7.04 9.83
N CYS A 4 -4.38 5.69 9.74
CA CYS A 4 -3.26 4.89 10.25
C CYS A 4 -2.02 4.95 9.36
N LEU A 5 -2.22 5.04 8.03
CA LEU A 5 -1.12 5.21 7.06
C LEU A 5 -0.55 6.63 7.12
N CYS A 6 -1.39 7.65 7.33
CA CYS A 6 -0.96 9.03 7.59
C CYS A 6 -0.17 9.16 8.91
N GLN A 7 -0.60 8.49 9.99
CA GLN A 7 0.12 8.45 11.26
C GLN A 7 1.50 7.79 11.16
N ALA A 8 1.64 6.72 10.37
CA ALA A 8 2.91 6.01 10.21
C ALA A 8 3.99 6.83 9.46
N MET A 9 3.58 7.86 8.71
CA MET A 9 4.46 8.70 7.87
C MET A 9 4.77 10.08 8.45
N SER A 10 4.32 10.43 9.66
CA SER A 10 4.59 11.73 10.30
C SER A 10 4.16 12.94 9.44
N LEU A 11 2.96 12.89 8.87
CA LEU A 11 2.31 14.10 8.37
C LEU A 11 1.43 14.66 9.48
N ASP A 12 2.02 15.59 10.24
CA ASP A 12 1.40 16.39 11.29
C ASP A 12 0.43 17.42 10.67
N GLN A 13 -0.60 16.93 9.97
CA GLN A 13 -1.55 17.78 9.25
C GLN A 13 -2.98 17.46 9.65
N ASP A 14 -3.67 18.50 10.10
CA ASP A 14 -5.04 18.49 10.62
C ASP A 14 -6.03 17.83 9.64
N ASP A 15 -6.91 16.99 10.18
CA ASP A 15 -7.85 16.09 9.48
C ASP A 15 -8.70 16.78 8.39
N GLU A 16 -8.89 18.10 8.48
CA GLU A 16 -9.71 18.90 7.56
C GLU A 16 -8.98 19.23 6.23
N THR A 17 -7.64 19.17 6.21
CA THR A 17 -6.81 19.51 5.03
C THR A 17 -6.46 18.29 4.17
N ILE A 18 -6.64 17.07 4.70
CA ILE A 18 -6.32 15.80 4.02
C ILE A 18 -7.13 15.59 2.74
N TYR A 19 -8.34 16.16 2.66
CA TYR A 19 -9.25 15.95 1.53
C TYR A 19 -9.09 16.95 0.39
N ALA A 20 -8.40 18.08 0.58
CA ALA A 20 -8.29 19.13 -0.43
C ALA A 20 -7.25 18.82 -1.52
N ASP A 21 -6.27 17.96 -1.24
CA ASP A 21 -5.14 17.64 -2.14
C ASP A 21 -4.98 16.12 -2.38
N PHE A 22 -6.07 15.36 -2.33
CA PHE A 22 -6.03 13.92 -2.62
C PHE A 22 -5.66 13.67 -4.10
N ASN A 23 -4.37 13.42 -4.35
CA ASN A 23 -3.88 13.02 -5.66
C ASN A 23 -3.85 11.49 -5.76
N ALA A 24 -4.91 10.91 -6.32
CA ALA A 24 -5.04 9.47 -6.53
C ALA A 24 -3.85 8.86 -7.30
N ASP A 25 -3.25 9.59 -8.25
CA ASP A 25 -2.13 9.11 -9.04
C ASP A 25 -0.87 8.98 -8.20
N ALA A 26 -0.60 9.95 -7.32
CA ALA A 26 0.53 9.88 -6.39
C ALA A 26 0.39 8.71 -5.39
N TYR A 27 -0.84 8.43 -4.95
CA TYR A 27 -1.13 7.26 -4.11
C TYR A 27 -0.94 5.94 -4.87
N ASN A 28 -1.39 5.86 -6.12
CA ASN A 28 -1.21 4.67 -6.96
C ASN A 28 0.28 4.40 -7.21
N GLU A 29 1.06 5.43 -7.56
CA GLU A 29 2.51 5.32 -7.76
C GLU A 29 3.24 4.85 -6.51
N LEU A 30 2.85 5.35 -5.33
CA LEU A 30 3.38 4.91 -4.05
C LEU A 30 3.08 3.42 -3.80
N ILE A 31 1.83 2.98 -4.01
CA ILE A 31 1.43 1.57 -3.84
C ILE A 31 2.23 0.67 -4.78
N GLU A 32 2.34 1.01 -6.06
CA GLU A 32 3.12 0.24 -7.04
C GLU A 32 4.59 0.13 -6.63
N THR A 33 5.19 1.24 -6.18
CA THR A 33 6.56 1.28 -5.70
C THR A 33 6.76 0.35 -4.50
N GLN A 34 5.83 0.33 -3.54
CA GLN A 34 5.91 -0.55 -2.39
C GLN A 34 5.80 -2.03 -2.78
N PHE A 35 4.88 -2.39 -3.68
CA PHE A 35 4.78 -3.76 -4.19
C PHE A 35 6.06 -4.19 -4.92
N SER A 36 6.66 -3.31 -5.73
CA SER A 36 7.95 -3.56 -6.38
C SER A 36 9.07 -3.83 -5.37
N ASN A 37 9.13 -3.05 -4.29
CA ASN A 37 10.10 -3.25 -3.22
C ASN A 37 9.90 -4.56 -2.48
N ILE A 38 8.65 -4.97 -2.22
CA ILE A 38 8.33 -6.27 -1.61
C ILE A 38 8.83 -7.41 -2.49
N VAL A 39 8.60 -7.37 -3.81
CA VAL A 39 9.13 -8.38 -4.76
C VAL A 39 10.67 -8.47 -4.70
N LYS A 40 11.34 -7.33 -4.68
CA LYS A 40 12.82 -7.27 -4.55
C LYS A 40 13.29 -7.87 -3.23
N LEU A 41 12.62 -7.57 -2.12
CA LEU A 41 12.94 -8.13 -0.81
C LEU A 41 12.72 -9.64 -0.77
N MET A 42 11.62 -10.15 -1.32
CA MET A 42 11.37 -11.58 -1.37
C MET A 42 12.45 -12.32 -2.17
N SER A 43 12.88 -11.74 -3.28
CA SER A 43 14.01 -12.27 -4.07
C SER A 43 15.31 -12.30 -3.25
N ARG A 44 15.60 -11.23 -2.50
CA ARG A 44 16.77 -11.16 -1.59
C ARG A 44 16.70 -12.15 -0.43
N LEU A 45 15.50 -12.50 0.01
CA LEU A 45 15.26 -13.52 1.02
C LEU A 45 15.32 -14.95 0.46
N GLY A 46 15.61 -15.12 -0.84
CA GLY A 46 15.69 -16.42 -1.48
C GLY A 46 14.34 -17.11 -1.67
N MET A 47 13.23 -16.37 -1.62
CA MET A 47 11.92 -16.95 -1.92
C MET A 47 11.83 -17.33 -3.41
N GLY A 48 11.42 -18.57 -3.67
CA GLY A 48 11.12 -19.03 -5.02
C GLY A 48 9.91 -18.32 -5.63
N GLU A 49 9.89 -18.23 -6.96
CA GLU A 49 8.88 -17.50 -7.73
C GLU A 49 7.43 -17.90 -7.38
N SER A 50 7.18 -19.19 -7.15
CA SER A 50 5.85 -19.69 -6.77
C SER A 50 5.35 -19.12 -5.44
N ILE A 51 6.23 -18.97 -4.46
CA ILE A 51 5.93 -18.38 -3.16
C ILE A 51 5.72 -16.87 -3.32
N GLN A 52 6.61 -16.19 -4.06
CA GLN A 52 6.47 -14.76 -4.33
C GLN A 52 5.11 -14.45 -4.97
N LYS A 53 4.71 -15.22 -5.98
CA LYS A 53 3.42 -15.05 -6.67
C LYS A 53 2.22 -15.24 -5.73
N LYS A 54 2.29 -16.20 -4.81
CA LYS A 54 1.24 -16.44 -3.81
C LYS A 54 1.13 -15.25 -2.85
N VAL A 55 2.25 -14.77 -2.31
CA VAL A 55 2.30 -13.63 -1.38
C VAL A 55 1.76 -12.37 -2.04
N ILE A 56 2.18 -12.04 -3.27
CA ILE A 56 1.67 -10.85 -3.97
C ILE A 56 0.16 -10.97 -4.21
N LYS A 57 -0.33 -12.13 -4.62
CA LYS A 57 -1.77 -12.34 -4.83
C LYS A 57 -2.58 -12.11 -3.56
N GLU A 58 -2.14 -12.65 -2.42
CA GLU A 58 -2.81 -12.47 -1.12
C GLU A 58 -2.73 -11.01 -0.64
N LEU A 59 -1.57 -10.35 -0.79
CA LEU A 59 -1.40 -8.94 -0.44
C LEU A 59 -2.31 -8.03 -1.26
N SER A 60 -2.38 -8.23 -2.59
CA SER A 60 -3.26 -7.45 -3.46
C SER A 60 -4.74 -7.65 -3.13
N ALA A 61 -5.16 -8.89 -2.86
CA ALA A 61 -6.55 -9.18 -2.48
C ALA A 61 -6.93 -8.55 -1.14
N ASN A 62 -6.04 -8.64 -0.14
CA ASN A 62 -6.25 -8.03 1.17
C ASN A 62 -6.30 -6.50 1.06
N LEU A 63 -5.39 -5.90 0.28
CA LEU A 63 -5.39 -4.46 0.06
C LEU A 63 -6.69 -3.99 -0.62
N ALA A 64 -7.16 -4.71 -1.65
CA ALA A 64 -8.41 -4.41 -2.31
C ALA A 64 -9.61 -4.51 -1.35
N SER A 65 -9.68 -5.55 -0.51
CA SER A 65 -10.73 -5.70 0.51
C SER A 65 -10.72 -4.58 1.54
N LEU A 66 -9.55 -4.04 1.83
CA LEU A 66 -9.35 -2.94 2.77
C LEU A 66 -9.68 -1.57 2.15
N MET A 67 -9.55 -1.43 0.84
CA MET A 67 -9.89 -0.21 0.10
C MET A 67 -11.39 -0.09 -0.24
N VAL A 68 -12.15 -1.18 -0.16
CA VAL A 68 -13.62 -1.11 -0.23
C VAL A 68 -14.13 -0.51 1.07
N VAL A 69 -14.46 0.78 1.04
CA VAL A 69 -15.14 1.47 2.13
C VAL A 69 -16.53 0.86 2.27
N GLU A 70 -16.86 0.30 3.44
CA GLU A 70 -18.25 -0.02 3.79
C GLU A 70 -19.06 1.28 3.73
N ASN A 71 -20.05 1.29 2.86
CA ASN A 71 -20.99 2.39 2.65
C ASN A 71 -22.06 2.39 3.74
#